data_AF-A0A851IDJ3-F1
#
_entry.id   AF-A0A851IDJ3-F1
#
_cell.length_a   1.000
_cell.length_b   1.000
_cell.length_c   1.000
_cell.angle_alpha   90.00
_cell.angle_beta   90.00
_cell.angle_gamma   90.00
#
_symmetry.space_group_name_H-M   'P 1'
#
loop_
_entity.id
_entity.type
_entity.pdbx_description
1 polymer ?
#
loop_
_entity_poly.entity_id
_entity_poly.type
_entity_poly.pdbx_seq_one_letter_code
_entity_poly.pdbx_strand_id
1 'polypeptide(L)'
;MCENIKYRHNIININSINAFVNIHGGVGKNCRDVYFIRTLGIDENFILDLEKAEKTLYNNMSKNILVYKRIEALQNNIQEIDYYELCYQRFLKGENISTKVSGINTTLDKTFSDACKEVLKLYKLSNKNISLSMEKNYCIKLFFRFDTIFSDCLKTWSEKINIKVITDNIIKLQDYLFFYMLTLIGADVLIIQSKSDIEIEECFLNLSKKLYIGSYSDILLPVYKQKTDFTQNNANIKTDNTCSHREKTVSIKPQNISLKNDYKKQEKTFEQLADMASSIVMITIKNDYNEIIATGSGIMIGQDGYILTNNHVTGGGREFIIRIENDETLYSTTQIIKYNQLLDLAIIRIEKKLHPLKIYDGKEDLVRGQKVVAIGSPYGFFNSVSDGIISGFRIIDDVDMIQFTAPISAGSSGGAVLNMYGEVIGISTAGIRNAQNINLAVSYESINTFVKGFI
;
A
#
# COMPACT_ATOMS: atom_id res chain seq x y z
N MET A 1 25.07 32.32 -7.76
CA MET A 1 23.88 31.92 -8.54
C MET A 1 23.23 30.78 -7.79
N CYS A 2 21.91 30.80 -7.54
CA CYS A 2 21.24 29.60 -7.03
C CYS A 2 21.16 28.59 -8.18
N GLU A 3 21.89 27.49 -8.06
CA GLU A 3 21.81 26.37 -8.99
C GLU A 3 20.36 25.86 -9.06
N ASN A 4 19.92 25.38 -10.22
CA ASN A 4 18.57 24.83 -10.36
C ASN A 4 18.49 23.46 -9.70
N ILE A 5 17.46 23.23 -8.87
CA ILE A 5 17.19 21.93 -8.23
C ILE A 5 16.98 20.89 -9.32
N LYS A 6 17.74 19.80 -9.26
CA LYS A 6 17.54 18.64 -10.12
C LYS A 6 16.51 17.70 -9.48
N TYR A 7 15.42 17.45 -10.20
CA TYR A 7 14.44 16.43 -9.82
C TYR A 7 14.87 15.06 -10.36
N ARG A 8 14.84 14.03 -9.52
CA ARG A 8 15.02 12.62 -9.91
C ARG A 8 13.75 11.85 -9.64
N HIS A 9 13.25 11.16 -10.66
CA HIS A 9 11.98 10.45 -10.57
C HIS A 9 12.19 8.98 -10.18
N ASN A 10 11.39 8.50 -9.23
CA ASN A 10 11.14 7.07 -8.99
C ASN A 10 12.38 6.21 -8.65
N ILE A 11 13.35 6.77 -7.92
CA ILE A 11 14.64 6.13 -7.57
C ILE A 11 14.53 4.88 -6.68
N ILE A 12 13.43 4.74 -5.92
CA ILE A 12 13.11 3.59 -5.07
C ILE A 12 11.92 2.86 -5.70
N ASN A 13 11.92 1.52 -5.65
CA ASN A 13 10.78 0.74 -6.12
C ASN A 13 9.58 0.93 -5.19
N ILE A 14 8.48 1.44 -5.73
CA ILE A 14 7.19 1.55 -5.05
C ILE A 14 6.25 0.58 -5.75
N ASN A 15 5.89 -0.48 -5.03
CA ASN A 15 5.02 -1.55 -5.51
C ASN A 15 3.59 -1.49 -4.90
N SER A 16 3.25 -0.42 -4.18
CA SER A 16 1.90 -0.23 -3.62
C SER A 16 1.56 1.23 -3.34
N ILE A 17 0.25 1.54 -3.23
CA ILE A 17 -0.25 2.84 -2.76
C ILE A 17 0.29 3.15 -1.36
N ASN A 18 0.36 2.15 -0.47
CA ASN A 18 0.89 2.34 0.88
C ASN A 18 2.40 2.70 0.86
N ALA A 19 3.19 2.13 -0.05
CA ALA A 19 4.56 2.57 -0.25
C ALA A 19 4.63 4.03 -0.79
N PHE A 20 3.73 4.44 -1.68
CA PHE A 20 3.61 5.85 -2.12
C PHE A 20 3.22 6.82 -0.99
N VAL A 21 2.37 6.40 -0.05
CA VAL A 21 1.98 7.21 1.13
C VAL A 21 3.18 7.45 2.05
N ASN A 22 3.95 6.39 2.32
CA ASN A 22 5.03 6.40 3.30
C ASN A 22 6.39 6.81 2.72
N ILE A 23 6.55 6.89 1.39
CA ILE A 23 7.80 7.36 0.81
C ILE A 23 8.01 8.84 1.08
N HIS A 24 9.27 9.20 1.38
CA HIS A 24 9.73 10.57 1.46
C HIS A 24 10.92 10.72 0.52
N GLY A 25 10.79 11.61 -0.47
CA GLY A 25 11.88 11.93 -1.39
C GLY A 25 13.09 12.50 -0.65
N GLY A 26 14.29 11.99 -0.95
CA GLY A 26 15.53 12.56 -0.46
C GLY A 26 15.75 13.97 -0.98
N VAL A 27 16.26 14.87 -0.12
CA VAL A 27 16.59 16.25 -0.48
C VAL A 27 18.02 16.53 -0.04
N GLY A 28 18.91 16.87 -0.99
CA GLY A 28 20.30 17.19 -0.69
C GLY A 28 21.15 17.41 -1.95
N LYS A 29 22.26 18.16 -1.81
CA LYS A 29 23.19 18.50 -2.91
C LYS A 29 22.48 19.02 -4.18
N ASN A 30 21.57 19.98 -4.00
CA ASN A 30 20.78 20.59 -5.08
C ASN A 30 19.99 19.55 -5.92
N CYS A 31 19.60 18.45 -5.29
CA CYS A 31 18.84 17.36 -5.88
C CYS A 31 17.66 17.01 -4.98
N ARG A 32 16.51 16.72 -5.57
CA ARG A 32 15.30 16.26 -4.89
C ARG A 32 14.73 15.02 -5.59
N ASP A 33 14.48 13.99 -4.81
CA ASP A 33 13.77 12.81 -5.30
C ASP A 33 12.27 13.06 -5.24
N VAL A 34 11.57 12.65 -6.30
CA VAL A 34 10.11 12.75 -6.42
C VAL A 34 9.55 11.49 -7.05
N TYR A 35 8.30 11.17 -6.74
CA TYR A 35 7.65 9.97 -7.21
C TYR A 35 6.48 10.33 -8.11
N PHE A 36 6.60 10.03 -9.39
CA PHE A 36 5.50 10.14 -10.35
C PHE A 36 5.09 8.75 -10.75
N ILE A 37 3.96 8.29 -10.22
CA ILE A 37 3.50 6.91 -10.35
C ILE A 37 2.15 6.91 -11.02
N ARG A 38 1.94 5.96 -11.93
CA ARG A 38 0.67 5.69 -12.55
C ARG A 38 0.28 4.24 -12.28
N THR A 39 -0.72 4.02 -11.43
CA THR A 39 -1.25 2.68 -11.21
C THR A 39 -2.17 2.28 -12.35
N LEU A 40 -2.12 1.03 -12.76
CA LEU A 40 -2.99 0.46 -13.80
C LEU A 40 -3.91 -0.61 -13.25
N GLY A 41 -5.19 -0.43 -13.61
CA GLY A 41 -6.27 -1.19 -13.04
C GLY A 41 -6.38 -0.99 -11.53
N ILE A 42 -7.30 -1.74 -10.95
CA ILE A 42 -7.53 -1.82 -9.52
C ILE A 42 -7.73 -3.28 -9.14
N ASP A 43 -7.25 -3.67 -7.96
CA ASP A 43 -7.68 -4.93 -7.36
C ASP A 43 -8.99 -4.69 -6.57
N GLU A 44 -9.60 -5.77 -6.12
CA GLU A 44 -10.80 -5.76 -5.29
C GLU A 44 -10.63 -5.01 -3.95
N ASN A 45 -9.42 -4.68 -3.51
CA ASN A 45 -9.14 -3.96 -2.25
C ASN A 45 -8.79 -2.50 -2.47
N PHE A 46 -8.57 -2.10 -3.72
CA PHE A 46 -8.00 -0.82 -4.08
C PHE A 46 -8.71 0.34 -3.39
N ILE A 47 -10.04 0.29 -3.32
CA ILE A 47 -10.87 1.27 -2.61
C ILE A 47 -10.50 1.35 -1.12
N LEU A 48 -10.41 0.22 -0.43
CA LEU A 48 -10.05 0.15 1.00
C LEU A 48 -8.60 0.60 1.24
N ASP A 49 -7.69 0.23 0.36
CA ASP A 49 -6.27 0.58 0.51
C ASP A 49 -6.02 2.05 0.12
N LEU A 50 -6.81 2.61 -0.80
CA LEU A 50 -6.90 4.03 -1.09
C LEU A 50 -7.51 4.81 0.09
N GLU A 51 -8.61 4.36 0.68
CA GLU A 51 -9.20 5.00 1.86
C GLU A 51 -8.23 5.00 3.06
N LYS A 52 -7.51 3.90 3.31
CA LYS A 52 -6.44 3.83 4.32
C LYS A 52 -5.30 4.79 3.99
N ALA A 53 -4.90 4.87 2.72
CA ALA A 53 -3.87 5.78 2.24
C ALA A 53 -4.27 7.24 2.47
N GLU A 54 -5.44 7.65 2.00
CA GLU A 54 -5.96 9.01 2.15
C GLU A 54 -6.19 9.38 3.61
N LYS A 55 -6.69 8.46 4.45
CA LYS A 55 -6.78 8.65 5.90
C LYS A 55 -5.42 8.87 6.55
N THR A 56 -4.39 8.16 6.11
CA THR A 56 -3.00 8.33 6.61
C THR A 56 -2.42 9.67 6.16
N LEU A 57 -2.60 10.03 4.89
CA LEU A 57 -2.19 11.32 4.34
C LEU A 57 -2.90 12.49 5.04
N TYR A 58 -4.20 12.39 5.26
CA TYR A 58 -4.99 13.38 6.01
C TYR A 58 -4.55 13.49 7.48
N ASN A 59 -4.34 12.36 8.16
CA ASN A 59 -3.82 12.36 9.54
C ASN A 59 -2.45 13.07 9.61
N ASN A 60 -1.56 12.82 8.66
CA ASN A 60 -0.26 13.48 8.58
C ASN A 60 -0.39 14.97 8.23
N MET A 61 -1.32 15.34 7.34
CA MET A 61 -1.64 16.74 7.04
C MET A 61 -2.20 17.49 8.25
N SER A 62 -3.07 16.86 9.05
CA SER A 62 -3.62 17.46 10.29
C SER A 62 -2.54 17.73 11.36
N LYS A 63 -1.40 17.04 11.27
CA LYS A 63 -0.22 17.21 12.12
C LYS A 63 0.85 18.13 11.49
N ASN A 64 0.54 18.78 10.35
CA ASN A 64 1.46 19.59 9.55
C ASN A 64 2.73 18.84 9.07
N ILE A 65 2.67 17.51 8.91
CA ILE A 65 3.80 16.68 8.44
C ILE A 65 3.95 16.74 6.91
N LEU A 66 2.84 16.93 6.19
CA LEU A 66 2.80 17.01 4.73
C LEU A 66 1.58 17.83 4.26
N VAL A 67 1.56 18.21 2.98
CA VAL A 67 0.38 18.73 2.27
C VAL A 67 -0.23 17.58 1.47
N TYR A 68 -1.53 17.35 1.60
CA TYR A 68 -2.26 16.37 0.79
C TYR A 68 -3.34 17.02 -0.08
N LYS A 69 -3.45 16.57 -1.34
CA LYS A 69 -4.51 16.95 -2.28
C LYS A 69 -5.04 15.73 -3.04
N ARG A 70 -6.34 15.41 -2.89
CA ARG A 70 -7.07 14.59 -3.86
C ARG A 70 -7.69 15.48 -4.92
N ILE A 71 -7.56 15.09 -6.19
CA ILE A 71 -8.03 15.86 -7.34
C ILE A 71 -8.81 14.93 -8.26
N GLU A 72 -10.13 14.96 -8.14
CA GLU A 72 -11.07 14.16 -8.94
C GLU A 72 -11.22 14.71 -10.37
N ALA A 73 -11.21 16.04 -10.52
CA ALA A 73 -11.26 16.70 -11.82
C ALA A 73 -10.48 18.03 -11.81
N LEU A 74 -9.76 18.29 -12.89
CA LEU A 74 -9.11 19.59 -13.10
C LEU A 74 -10.14 20.61 -13.60
N GLN A 75 -10.30 21.72 -12.89
CA GLN A 75 -11.19 22.79 -13.32
C GLN A 75 -10.72 23.40 -14.64
N ASN A 76 -11.70 23.72 -15.49
CA ASN A 76 -11.50 24.32 -16.82
C ASN A 76 -12.27 25.63 -17.00
N ASN A 77 -13.18 25.98 -16.07
CA ASN A 77 -13.88 27.25 -16.06
C ASN A 77 -12.98 28.31 -15.42
N ILE A 78 -12.14 28.95 -16.23
CA ILE A 78 -11.15 29.93 -15.79
C ILE A 78 -11.88 31.20 -15.33
N GLN A 79 -11.88 31.42 -14.01
CA GLN A 79 -12.22 32.72 -13.44
C GLN A 79 -11.05 33.68 -13.64
N GLU A 80 -11.33 34.98 -13.79
CA GLU A 80 -10.31 36.04 -13.90
C GLU A 80 -9.32 35.81 -15.05
N ILE A 81 -9.82 35.50 -16.26
CA ILE A 81 -8.97 35.18 -17.42
C ILE A 81 -7.91 36.26 -17.73
N ASP A 82 -8.24 37.54 -17.56
CA ASP A 82 -7.33 38.67 -17.80
C ASP A 82 -6.10 38.66 -16.86
N TYR A 83 -6.25 38.13 -15.64
CA TYR A 83 -5.14 37.96 -14.71
C TYR A 83 -4.14 36.93 -15.22
N TYR A 84 -4.62 35.76 -15.66
CA TYR A 84 -3.75 34.70 -16.17
C TYR A 84 -3.19 35.01 -17.57
N GLU A 85 -3.91 35.79 -18.38
CA GLU A 85 -3.42 36.40 -19.62
C GLU A 85 -2.17 37.27 -19.32
N LEU A 86 -2.23 38.12 -18.29
CA LEU A 86 -1.09 38.94 -17.86
C LEU A 86 0.10 38.08 -17.35
N CYS A 87 -0.16 37.02 -16.59
CA CYS A 87 0.86 36.06 -16.19
C CYS A 87 1.54 35.41 -17.42
N TYR A 88 0.78 35.07 -18.46
CA TYR A 88 1.30 34.53 -19.70
C TYR A 88 2.16 35.54 -20.48
N GLN A 89 1.78 36.82 -20.52
CA GLN A 89 2.59 37.86 -21.16
C GLN A 89 3.96 38.07 -20.47
N ARG A 90 4.03 37.87 -19.14
CA ARG A 90 5.31 37.86 -18.41
C ARG A 90 6.13 36.61 -18.71
N PHE A 91 5.49 35.43 -18.68
CA PHE A 91 6.11 34.16 -19.02
C PHE A 91 6.76 34.16 -20.42
N LEU A 92 6.09 34.74 -21.43
CA LEU A 92 6.64 34.90 -22.79
C LEU A 92 7.90 35.77 -22.85
N LYS A 93 8.05 36.73 -21.93
CA LYS A 93 9.26 37.58 -21.82
C LYS A 93 10.42 36.88 -21.10
N GLY A 94 10.22 35.64 -20.63
CA GLY A 94 11.19 34.91 -19.82
C GLY A 94 11.22 35.33 -18.35
N GLU A 95 10.29 36.20 -17.92
CA GLU A 95 10.11 36.55 -16.51
C GLU A 95 9.60 35.34 -15.71
N ASN A 96 9.82 35.35 -14.39
CA ASN A 96 9.19 34.35 -13.53
C ASN A 96 7.68 34.64 -13.41
N ILE A 97 6.88 33.58 -13.46
CA ILE A 97 5.45 33.62 -13.19
C ILE A 97 5.24 33.82 -11.68
N SER A 98 4.68 34.96 -11.31
CA SER A 98 4.10 35.19 -9.98
C SER A 98 2.58 35.03 -10.07
N THR A 99 2.08 33.85 -9.69
CA THR A 99 0.64 33.57 -9.55
C THR A 99 0.13 33.98 -8.16
N LYS A 100 -1.16 33.75 -7.86
CA LYS A 100 -1.73 34.07 -6.54
C LYS A 100 -1.14 33.19 -5.43
N VAL A 101 -0.74 31.97 -5.78
CA VAL A 101 -0.06 31.03 -4.89
C VAL A 101 1.44 31.24 -4.86
N SER A 102 2.09 31.35 -6.03
CA SER A 102 3.56 31.37 -6.08
C SER A 102 4.15 32.72 -5.67
N GLY A 103 3.48 33.83 -6.02
CA GLY A 103 4.00 35.22 -5.96
C GLY A 103 4.31 35.79 -4.57
N ILE A 104 4.25 34.94 -3.54
CA ILE A 104 4.68 35.22 -2.16
C ILE A 104 6.14 34.76 -1.95
N ASN A 105 6.63 33.81 -2.76
CA ASN A 105 7.95 33.19 -2.63
C ASN A 105 8.67 33.14 -4.00
N THR A 106 9.72 33.96 -4.13
CA THR A 106 10.49 34.12 -5.37
C THR A 106 11.20 32.85 -5.83
N THR A 107 11.52 31.92 -4.93
CA THR A 107 12.07 30.60 -5.27
C THR A 107 10.98 29.70 -5.85
N LEU A 108 9.77 29.72 -5.28
CA LEU A 108 8.62 28.99 -5.83
C LEU A 108 8.21 29.54 -7.19
N ASP A 109 8.18 30.87 -7.37
CA ASP A 109 7.96 31.52 -8.67
C ASP A 109 8.91 30.98 -9.75
N LYS A 110 10.22 30.95 -9.46
CA LYS A 110 11.23 30.43 -10.39
C LYS A 110 11.00 28.94 -10.69
N THR A 111 10.84 28.12 -9.65
CA THR A 111 10.64 26.66 -9.79
C THR A 111 9.39 26.33 -10.60
N PHE A 112 8.26 27.02 -10.31
CA PHE A 112 7.02 26.89 -11.05
C PHE A 112 7.14 27.34 -12.51
N SER A 113 7.89 28.43 -12.76
CA SER A 113 8.19 28.92 -14.11
C SER A 113 8.99 27.91 -14.92
N ASP A 114 10.04 27.33 -14.35
CA ASP A 114 10.88 26.34 -15.02
C ASP A 114 10.14 25.02 -15.25
N ALA A 115 9.30 24.59 -14.29
CA ALA A 115 8.37 23.48 -14.48
C ALA A 115 7.37 23.72 -15.63
N CYS A 116 6.79 24.92 -15.70
CA CYS A 116 5.88 25.33 -16.78
C CYS A 116 6.57 25.34 -18.16
N LYS A 117 7.84 25.79 -18.24
CA LYS A 117 8.64 25.75 -19.49
C LYS A 117 8.86 24.31 -19.97
N GLU A 118 9.19 23.38 -19.08
CA GLU A 118 9.46 21.99 -19.46
C GLU A 118 8.19 21.27 -19.95
N VAL A 119 7.05 21.43 -19.28
CA VAL A 119 5.80 20.79 -19.75
C VAL A 119 5.23 21.45 -20.99
N LEU A 120 5.47 22.74 -21.20
CA LEU A 120 5.16 23.43 -22.45
C LEU A 120 5.98 22.86 -23.62
N LYS A 121 7.27 22.58 -23.42
CA LYS A 121 8.13 21.92 -24.41
C LYS A 121 7.62 20.52 -24.74
N LEU A 122 7.23 19.71 -23.75
CA LEU A 122 6.62 18.40 -23.97
C LEU A 122 5.29 18.51 -24.73
N TYR A 123 4.44 19.48 -24.39
CA TYR A 123 3.19 19.72 -25.11
C TYR A 123 3.42 20.14 -26.58
N LYS A 124 4.40 21.01 -26.86
CA LYS A 124 4.80 21.37 -28.23
C LYS A 124 5.31 20.16 -29.02
N LEU A 125 6.11 19.29 -28.40
CA LEU A 125 6.60 18.06 -29.04
C LEU A 125 5.46 17.11 -29.44
N SER A 126 4.41 17.02 -28.61
CA SER A 126 3.22 16.20 -28.91
C SER A 126 2.32 16.75 -30.03
N ASN A 127 2.48 18.02 -30.43
CA ASN A 127 1.59 18.65 -31.40
C ASN A 127 2.37 19.53 -32.39
N LYS A 128 2.70 18.93 -33.54
CA LYS A 128 3.45 19.55 -34.65
C LYS A 128 2.77 20.78 -35.26
N ASN A 129 1.46 20.97 -35.05
CA ASN A 129 0.66 22.06 -35.61
C ASN A 129 0.13 23.03 -34.53
N ILE A 130 0.84 23.15 -33.40
CA ILE A 130 0.43 24.05 -32.31
C ILE A 130 0.44 25.54 -32.74
N SER A 131 -0.68 26.22 -32.55
CA SER A 131 -0.78 27.68 -32.75
C SER A 131 -0.49 28.46 -31.47
N LEU A 132 -0.11 29.74 -31.60
CA LEU A 132 0.12 30.64 -30.45
C LEU A 132 -1.11 30.74 -29.53
N SER A 133 -2.32 30.62 -30.07
CA SER A 133 -3.56 30.59 -29.27
C SER A 133 -3.71 29.29 -28.47
N MET A 134 -3.35 28.14 -29.06
CA MET A 134 -3.34 26.85 -28.35
C MET A 134 -2.25 26.81 -27.27
N GLU A 135 -1.09 27.41 -27.54
CA GLU A 135 -0.01 27.59 -26.58
C GLU A 135 -0.47 28.42 -25.38
N LYS A 136 -1.01 29.63 -25.63
CA LYS A 136 -1.56 30.51 -24.60
C LYS A 136 -2.62 29.80 -23.76
N ASN A 137 -3.61 29.18 -24.41
CA ASN A 137 -4.72 28.54 -23.72
C ASN A 137 -4.29 27.34 -22.88
N TYR A 138 -3.18 26.67 -23.24
CA TYR A 138 -2.58 25.63 -22.42
C TYR A 138 -1.87 26.23 -21.19
N CYS A 139 -1.00 27.23 -21.38
CA CYS A 139 -0.31 27.89 -20.26
C CYS A 139 -1.26 28.53 -19.25
N ILE A 140 -2.27 29.28 -19.71
CA ILE A 140 -3.30 29.87 -18.84
C ILE A 140 -3.99 28.80 -17.99
N LYS A 141 -4.30 27.62 -18.56
CA LYS A 141 -4.88 26.50 -17.81
C LYS A 141 -3.92 25.94 -16.77
N LEU A 142 -2.62 25.81 -17.06
CA LEU A 142 -1.63 25.39 -16.06
C LEU A 142 -1.63 26.34 -14.85
N PHE A 143 -1.58 27.65 -15.10
CA PHE A 143 -1.52 28.67 -14.06
C PHE A 143 -2.79 28.69 -13.19
N PHE A 144 -3.96 28.70 -13.84
CA PHE A 144 -5.27 28.68 -13.17
C PHE A 144 -5.47 27.42 -12.32
N ARG A 145 -5.11 26.23 -12.85
CA ARG A 145 -5.23 24.97 -12.11
C ARG A 145 -4.27 24.92 -10.92
N PHE A 146 -3.04 25.40 -11.09
CA PHE A 146 -2.07 25.49 -9.99
C PHE A 146 -2.58 26.37 -8.85
N ASP A 147 -3.06 27.58 -9.15
CA ASP A 147 -3.64 28.48 -8.15
C ASP A 147 -4.87 27.88 -7.47
N THR A 148 -5.75 27.23 -8.24
CA THR A 148 -6.96 26.59 -7.71
C THR A 148 -6.62 25.49 -6.70
N ILE A 149 -5.67 24.61 -7.02
CA ILE A 149 -5.32 23.44 -6.19
C ILE A 149 -4.57 23.84 -4.90
N PHE A 150 -3.70 24.86 -4.98
CA PHE A 150 -2.73 25.18 -3.93
C PHE A 150 -2.99 26.51 -3.19
N SER A 151 -4.10 27.19 -3.48
CA SER A 151 -4.58 28.46 -2.88
C SER A 151 -4.45 28.59 -1.35
N ASP A 152 -4.55 27.47 -0.64
CA ASP A 152 -4.59 27.33 0.81
C ASP A 152 -3.26 26.95 1.47
N CYS A 153 -2.31 26.33 0.75
CA CYS A 153 -1.27 25.49 1.38
C CYS A 153 0.20 25.74 1.00
N LEU A 154 0.51 26.50 -0.06
CA LEU A 154 1.93 26.74 -0.46
C LEU A 154 2.51 28.10 -0.04
N LYS A 155 1.80 28.87 0.78
CA LYS A 155 2.25 30.19 1.28
C LYS A 155 3.57 30.14 2.06
N THR A 156 3.94 28.97 2.60
CA THR A 156 5.18 28.69 3.34
C THR A 156 6.04 27.62 2.66
N TRP A 157 5.94 27.48 1.32
CA TRP A 157 6.68 26.48 0.55
C TRP A 157 8.20 26.55 0.78
N SER A 158 8.83 25.38 0.84
CA SER A 158 10.28 25.22 0.81
C SER A 158 10.64 23.92 0.09
N GLU A 159 11.89 23.76 -0.34
CA GLU A 159 12.38 22.55 -1.01
C GLU A 159 12.24 21.26 -0.18
N LYS A 160 11.95 21.36 1.12
CA LYS A 160 11.75 20.23 2.04
C LYS A 160 10.27 19.90 2.30
N ILE A 161 9.32 20.69 1.78
CA ILE A 161 7.90 20.43 1.99
C ILE A 161 7.50 19.12 1.29
N ASN A 162 6.89 18.20 2.03
CA ASN A 162 6.32 16.99 1.47
C ASN A 162 4.92 17.31 0.93
N ILE A 163 4.72 17.17 -0.38
CA ILE A 163 3.43 17.37 -1.05
C ILE A 163 3.05 16.04 -1.67
N LYS A 164 1.85 15.54 -1.34
CA LYS A 164 1.26 14.31 -1.89
C LYS A 164 0.03 14.69 -2.69
N VAL A 165 -0.02 14.26 -3.95
CA VAL A 165 -1.16 14.47 -4.84
C VAL A 165 -1.65 13.11 -5.32
N ILE A 166 -2.96 12.88 -5.19
CA ILE A 166 -3.63 11.74 -5.82
C ILE A 166 -4.67 12.28 -6.80
N THR A 167 -4.78 11.64 -7.95
CA THR A 167 -5.79 11.90 -8.98
C THR A 167 -6.13 10.59 -9.68
N ASP A 168 -7.17 10.58 -10.49
CA ASP A 168 -7.63 9.37 -11.16
C ASP A 168 -8.17 9.59 -12.57
N ASN A 169 -8.16 8.51 -13.35
CA ASN A 169 -8.76 8.37 -14.68
C ASN A 169 -8.43 9.52 -15.66
N ILE A 170 -7.15 9.89 -15.73
CA ILE A 170 -6.65 10.93 -16.62
C ILE A 170 -6.63 10.43 -18.06
N ILE A 171 -7.42 11.05 -18.93
CA ILE A 171 -7.56 10.67 -20.35
C ILE A 171 -6.62 11.48 -21.26
N LYS A 172 -6.38 12.76 -20.94
CA LYS A 172 -5.72 13.71 -21.86
C LYS A 172 -4.25 13.93 -21.50
N LEU A 173 -3.38 13.96 -22.51
CA LEU A 173 -1.97 14.34 -22.36
C LEU A 173 -1.80 15.67 -21.61
N GLN A 174 -2.63 16.67 -21.90
CA GLN A 174 -2.56 17.99 -21.27
C GLN A 174 -2.75 17.93 -19.75
N ASP A 175 -3.60 17.02 -19.28
CA ASP A 175 -3.88 16.83 -17.86
C ASP A 175 -2.77 15.97 -17.23
N TYR A 176 -2.30 14.93 -17.91
CA TYR A 176 -1.13 14.14 -17.50
C TYR A 176 0.15 14.99 -17.35
N LEU A 177 0.42 15.90 -18.30
CA LEU A 177 1.53 16.84 -18.24
C LEU A 177 1.37 17.86 -17.10
N PHE A 178 0.14 18.26 -16.75
CA PHE A 178 -0.09 19.08 -15.55
C PHE A 178 0.31 18.31 -14.28
N PHE A 179 -0.03 17.03 -14.16
CA PHE A 179 0.41 16.21 -13.03
C PHE A 179 1.92 15.96 -13.01
N TYR A 180 2.56 15.78 -14.17
CA TYR A 180 4.02 15.74 -14.27
C TYR A 180 4.67 17.06 -13.81
N MET A 181 4.12 18.21 -14.20
CA MET A 181 4.59 19.55 -13.76
C MET A 181 4.60 19.67 -12.23
N LEU A 182 3.63 19.10 -11.53
CA LEU A 182 3.60 19.11 -10.06
C LEU A 182 4.81 18.40 -9.44
N THR A 183 5.38 17.40 -10.11
CA THR A 183 6.60 16.72 -9.65
C THR A 183 7.82 17.62 -9.74
N LEU A 184 7.86 18.51 -10.73
CA LEU A 184 8.93 19.50 -10.95
C LEU A 184 8.86 20.70 -10.00
N ILE A 185 7.83 20.77 -9.12
CA ILE A 185 7.80 21.67 -7.94
C ILE A 185 7.96 20.90 -6.62
N GLY A 186 8.23 19.58 -6.69
CA GLY A 186 8.46 18.71 -5.54
C GLY A 186 7.30 17.82 -5.11
N ALA A 187 6.15 17.81 -5.78
CA ALA A 187 5.08 16.90 -5.40
C ALA A 187 5.39 15.44 -5.76
N ASP A 188 5.08 14.53 -4.83
CA ASP A 188 4.87 13.13 -5.15
C ASP A 188 3.44 12.99 -5.67
N VAL A 189 3.29 12.40 -6.85
CA VAL A 189 2.03 12.35 -7.59
C VAL A 189 1.69 10.90 -7.97
N LEU A 190 0.50 10.46 -7.59
CA LEU A 190 -0.07 9.17 -7.94
C LEU A 190 -1.30 9.38 -8.84
N ILE A 191 -1.22 8.88 -10.07
CA ILE A 191 -2.34 8.81 -11.01
C ILE A 191 -2.93 7.41 -10.93
N ILE A 192 -4.22 7.32 -10.66
CA ILE A 192 -4.96 6.05 -10.58
C ILE A 192 -5.73 5.83 -11.87
N GLN A 193 -5.25 4.93 -12.73
CA GLN A 193 -5.97 4.54 -13.94
C GLN A 193 -6.80 3.29 -13.68
N SER A 194 -7.98 3.48 -13.09
CA SER A 194 -8.88 2.35 -12.81
C SER A 194 -9.59 1.86 -14.08
N LYS A 195 -9.93 2.74 -15.03
CA LYS A 195 -10.75 2.41 -16.21
C LYS A 195 -9.95 1.99 -17.45
N SER A 196 -8.84 2.65 -17.74
CA SER A 196 -7.96 2.36 -18.89
C SER A 196 -6.61 3.05 -18.69
N ASP A 197 -5.54 2.62 -19.37
CA ASP A 197 -4.34 3.48 -19.46
C ASP A 197 -4.66 4.78 -20.26
N ILE A 198 -3.73 5.73 -20.21
CA ILE A 198 -3.78 6.96 -21.00
C ILE A 198 -3.36 6.65 -22.44
N GLU A 199 -4.22 6.97 -23.40
CA GLU A 199 -3.93 6.82 -24.83
C GLU A 199 -3.04 7.96 -25.33
N ILE A 200 -1.75 7.91 -24.98
CA ILE A 200 -0.70 8.85 -25.40
C ILE A 200 0.57 8.08 -25.82
N GLU A 201 1.47 8.73 -26.56
CA GLU A 201 2.72 8.09 -27.00
C GLU A 201 3.57 7.61 -25.81
N GLU A 202 4.20 6.44 -25.98
CA GLU A 202 4.96 5.76 -24.92
C GLU A 202 6.10 6.62 -24.34
N CYS A 203 6.70 7.48 -25.17
CA CYS A 203 7.72 8.45 -24.74
C CYS A 203 7.21 9.41 -23.65
N PHE A 204 5.92 9.75 -23.64
CA PHE A 204 5.29 10.53 -22.57
C PHE A 204 4.86 9.64 -21.39
N LEU A 205 4.35 8.43 -21.62
CA LEU A 205 4.00 7.49 -20.55
C LEU A 205 5.19 7.17 -19.63
N ASN A 206 6.40 7.15 -20.19
CA ASN A 206 7.67 6.91 -19.49
C ASN A 206 8.09 8.03 -18.52
N LEU A 207 7.38 9.17 -18.49
CA LEU A 207 7.57 10.18 -17.44
C LEU A 207 7.12 9.66 -16.06
N SER A 208 6.10 8.80 -16.03
CA SER A 208 5.60 8.13 -14.82
C SER A 208 6.09 6.69 -14.72
N LYS A 209 6.43 6.23 -13.52
CA LYS A 209 6.62 4.81 -13.26
C LYS A 209 5.26 4.12 -13.26
N LYS A 210 5.14 3.10 -14.11
CA LYS A 210 3.97 2.24 -14.24
C LYS A 210 3.96 1.20 -13.11
N LEU A 211 2.81 1.04 -12.47
CA LEU A 211 2.58 0.07 -11.40
C LEU A 211 1.27 -0.68 -11.69
N TYR A 212 1.33 -1.95 -12.05
CA TYR A 212 0.11 -2.75 -12.17
C TYR A 212 -0.43 -3.04 -10.77
N ILE A 213 -1.73 -2.78 -10.55
CA ILE A 213 -2.41 -3.12 -9.30
C ILE A 213 -3.50 -4.19 -9.54
N GLY A 214 -4.15 -4.18 -10.70
CA GLY A 214 -5.15 -5.20 -11.02
C GLY A 214 -5.76 -5.01 -12.40
N SER A 215 -7.01 -5.43 -12.54
CA SER A 215 -7.76 -5.31 -13.80
C SER A 215 -8.39 -3.92 -13.95
N TYR A 216 -8.64 -3.51 -15.19
CA TYR A 216 -9.44 -2.32 -15.44
C TYR A 216 -10.90 -2.55 -15.02
N SER A 217 -11.53 -1.51 -14.48
CA SER A 217 -12.85 -1.55 -13.89
C SER A 217 -13.52 -0.17 -13.89
N ASP A 218 -14.82 -0.17 -14.17
CA ASP A 218 -15.66 1.02 -14.14
C ASP A 218 -16.11 1.46 -12.74
N ILE A 219 -15.68 0.74 -11.68
CA ILE A 219 -15.92 1.12 -10.28
C ILE A 219 -15.57 2.59 -10.06
N LEU A 220 -16.55 3.34 -9.55
CA LEU A 220 -16.37 4.72 -9.17
C LEU A 220 -15.49 4.77 -7.91
N LEU A 221 -14.37 5.50 -7.99
CA LEU A 221 -13.52 5.75 -6.83
C LEU A 221 -14.24 6.67 -5.84
N PRO A 222 -14.00 6.52 -4.52
CA PRO A 222 -14.70 7.30 -3.50
C PRO A 222 -14.40 8.80 -3.64
N VAL A 223 -15.45 9.62 -3.58
CA VAL A 223 -15.36 11.08 -3.52
C VAL A 223 -14.69 11.50 -2.21
N TYR A 224 -13.65 12.32 -2.30
CA TYR A 224 -12.82 12.67 -1.15
C TYR A 224 -13.42 13.80 -0.32
N LYS A 225 -13.86 13.44 0.89
CA LYS A 225 -14.52 14.38 1.82
C LYS A 225 -13.50 15.21 2.60
N GLN A 226 -13.50 16.51 2.35
CA GLN A 226 -12.78 17.49 3.18
C GLN A 226 -13.58 17.87 4.43
N LYS A 227 -12.89 18.54 5.36
CA LYS A 227 -13.25 18.71 6.79
C LYS A 227 -14.62 19.37 7.09
N THR A 228 -15.30 19.95 6.10
CA THR A 228 -16.56 20.69 6.27
C THR A 228 -17.78 19.81 6.59
N ASP A 229 -17.79 18.54 6.17
CA ASP A 229 -18.95 17.64 6.30
C ASP A 229 -19.23 17.19 7.75
N PHE A 230 -18.30 17.43 8.69
CA PHE A 230 -18.42 16.98 10.08
C PHE A 230 -18.78 18.11 11.08
N THR A 231 -19.03 19.34 10.60
CA THR A 231 -19.24 20.51 11.47
C THR A 231 -20.64 21.11 11.48
N GLN A 232 -21.64 20.54 10.78
CA GLN A 232 -22.98 21.13 10.68
C GLN A 232 -24.11 20.48 11.51
N ASN A 233 -23.89 19.33 12.16
CA ASN A 233 -24.98 18.63 12.89
C ASN A 233 -25.03 18.88 14.42
N ASN A 234 -24.29 19.85 14.96
CA ASN A 234 -24.36 20.24 16.37
C ASN A 234 -24.67 21.74 16.54
N ALA A 235 -25.85 22.15 16.04
CA ALA A 235 -26.49 23.39 16.46
C ALA A 235 -27.98 23.12 16.72
N ASN A 236 -28.50 23.69 17.82
CA ASN A 236 -29.90 23.63 18.28
C ASN A 236 -30.37 22.31 18.90
N ILE A 237 -30.09 22.15 20.21
CA ILE A 237 -31.12 22.12 21.27
C ILE A 237 -30.52 22.83 22.50
N LYS A 238 -31.24 23.82 23.04
CA LYS A 238 -31.04 24.38 24.40
C LYS A 238 -31.97 23.55 25.34
N THR A 239 -31.71 23.32 26.63
CA THR A 239 -31.48 24.33 27.68
C THR A 239 -30.84 23.74 28.96
N ASP A 240 -29.96 24.53 29.56
CA ASP A 240 -29.83 24.89 30.99
C ASP A 240 -29.57 23.86 32.12
N ASN A 241 -28.47 24.13 32.85
CA ASN A 241 -28.27 24.07 34.32
C ASN A 241 -28.38 22.69 35.03
N THR A 242 -27.42 22.20 35.84
CA THR A 242 -26.50 22.88 36.79
C THR A 242 -25.17 22.12 37.01
N CYS A 243 -24.28 22.67 37.86
CA CYS A 243 -22.92 22.21 38.15
C CYS A 243 -22.82 21.19 39.30
N SER A 244 -21.96 20.15 39.19
CA SER A 244 -20.87 19.86 40.17
C SER A 244 -20.15 18.51 39.95
N HIS A 245 -19.01 18.39 40.63
CA HIS A 245 -17.89 17.47 40.51
C HIS A 245 -18.08 15.93 40.63
N ARG A 246 -17.03 15.26 40.09
CA ARG A 246 -16.28 14.06 40.58
C ARG A 246 -16.58 12.65 40.00
N GLU A 247 -15.55 12.22 39.26
CA GLU A 247 -14.85 10.92 39.34
C GLU A 247 -15.52 9.63 38.85
N LYS A 248 -14.64 8.73 38.38
CA LYS A 248 -14.96 7.53 37.60
C LYS A 248 -15.11 6.30 38.50
N THR A 249 -16.05 5.41 38.14
CA THR A 249 -15.83 3.97 38.35
C THR A 249 -16.39 3.10 37.23
N VAL A 250 -15.70 2.00 37.00
CA VAL A 250 -15.78 1.03 35.90
C VAL A 250 -16.97 0.07 36.07
N SER A 251 -17.65 -0.39 34.99
CA SER A 251 -17.75 -1.82 34.59
C SER A 251 -18.92 -2.23 33.63
N ILE A 252 -18.53 -2.84 32.50
CA ILE A 252 -19.01 -4.12 31.90
C ILE A 252 -20.54 -4.41 31.78
N LYS A 253 -21.09 -4.35 30.53
CA LYS A 253 -21.60 -5.44 29.63
C LYS A 253 -22.30 -6.72 30.23
N PRO A 254 -23.04 -7.58 29.47
CA PRO A 254 -23.48 -7.56 28.04
C PRO A 254 -24.90 -8.20 27.74
N GLN A 255 -25.16 -8.58 26.47
CA GLN A 255 -26.09 -9.65 25.97
C GLN A 255 -27.63 -9.38 25.99
N ASN A 256 -28.48 -9.97 25.13
CA ASN A 256 -28.40 -10.74 23.86
C ASN A 256 -29.81 -10.84 23.23
N ILE A 257 -29.95 -11.26 21.95
CA ILE A 257 -30.88 -12.33 21.47
C ILE A 257 -30.65 -12.61 19.96
N SER A 258 -30.98 -13.83 19.53
CA SER A 258 -30.44 -14.56 18.35
C SER A 258 -31.55 -15.04 17.37
N LEU A 259 -31.14 -15.87 16.38
CA LEU A 259 -31.82 -16.70 15.34
C LEU A 259 -31.20 -16.39 13.95
N LYS A 260 -30.90 -17.34 13.04
CA LYS A 260 -31.07 -18.82 13.00
C LYS A 260 -30.00 -19.46 12.05
N ASN A 261 -29.92 -20.80 11.95
CA ASN A 261 -28.92 -21.55 11.16
C ASN A 261 -29.53 -22.46 10.06
N ASP A 262 -28.69 -22.83 9.08
CA ASP A 262 -28.88 -23.90 8.08
C ASP A 262 -27.63 -24.81 8.00
N TYR A 263 -27.77 -26.06 7.52
CA TYR A 263 -26.72 -27.09 7.59
C TYR A 263 -25.61 -26.94 6.53
N LYS A 264 -24.47 -26.34 6.92
CA LYS A 264 -23.19 -26.37 6.18
C LYS A 264 -22.17 -27.29 6.86
N LYS A 265 -21.05 -27.59 6.16
CA LYS A 265 -19.79 -28.10 6.78
C LYS A 265 -19.55 -27.27 8.04
N GLN A 266 -19.43 -27.90 9.21
CA GLN A 266 -19.43 -27.13 10.46
C GLN A 266 -18.04 -26.50 10.69
N GLU A 267 -18.04 -25.19 10.99
CA GLU A 267 -16.84 -24.50 11.47
C GLU A 267 -16.34 -25.17 12.76
N LYS A 268 -15.04 -25.47 12.83
CA LYS A 268 -14.36 -25.85 14.07
C LYS A 268 -14.36 -24.68 15.04
N THR A 269 -14.25 -24.96 16.34
CA THR A 269 -13.98 -23.91 17.34
C THR A 269 -12.51 -23.48 17.28
N PHE A 270 -12.17 -22.37 17.94
CA PHE A 270 -10.77 -21.92 17.99
C PHE A 270 -9.87 -22.88 18.75
N GLU A 271 -10.40 -23.55 19.78
CA GLU A 271 -9.71 -24.61 20.54
C GLU A 271 -9.39 -25.81 19.63
N GLN A 272 -10.36 -26.27 18.84
CA GLN A 272 -10.18 -27.37 17.87
C GLN A 272 -9.22 -27.03 16.71
N LEU A 273 -8.97 -25.73 16.47
CA LEU A 273 -7.97 -25.25 15.52
C LEU A 273 -6.61 -25.10 16.20
N ALA A 274 -6.56 -24.73 17.48
CA ALA A 274 -5.35 -24.69 18.29
C ALA A 274 -4.71 -26.08 18.45
N ASP A 275 -5.51 -27.15 18.62
CA ASP A 275 -5.00 -28.54 18.67
C ASP A 275 -4.20 -28.94 17.40
N MET A 276 -4.48 -28.28 16.27
CA MET A 276 -3.78 -28.50 14.99
C MET A 276 -2.39 -27.86 14.94
N ALA A 277 -2.01 -27.06 15.94
CA ALA A 277 -0.68 -26.46 16.06
C ALA A 277 0.43 -27.52 16.18
N SER A 278 0.12 -28.71 16.68
CA SER A 278 0.99 -29.90 16.63
C SER A 278 1.53 -30.26 15.24
N SER A 279 0.82 -29.83 14.17
CA SER A 279 1.22 -30.02 12.76
C SER A 279 2.00 -28.82 12.19
N ILE A 280 2.46 -27.92 13.07
CA ILE A 280 3.21 -26.70 12.77
C ILE A 280 4.46 -26.70 13.66
N VAL A 281 5.58 -26.32 13.07
CA VAL A 281 6.91 -26.46 13.67
C VAL A 281 7.57 -25.12 13.87
N MET A 282 8.37 -25.01 14.92
CA MET A 282 9.33 -23.92 15.07
C MET A 282 10.63 -24.28 14.35
N ILE A 283 11.11 -23.37 13.50
CA ILE A 283 12.38 -23.49 12.78
C ILE A 283 13.38 -22.52 13.39
N THR A 284 14.47 -23.05 13.94
CA THR A 284 15.63 -22.26 14.36
C THR A 284 16.73 -22.39 13.32
N ILE A 285 17.21 -21.27 12.80
CA ILE A 285 18.15 -21.23 11.68
C ILE A 285 19.54 -20.91 12.20
N LYS A 286 20.50 -21.78 11.90
CA LYS A 286 21.92 -21.60 12.20
C LYS A 286 22.74 -21.28 10.97
N ASN A 287 23.74 -20.42 11.11
CA ASN A 287 24.75 -20.16 10.09
C ASN A 287 25.87 -21.21 10.08
N ASP A 288 26.85 -21.04 9.19
CA ASP A 288 28.05 -21.91 9.10
C ASP A 288 28.91 -21.92 10.38
N TYR A 289 28.75 -20.93 11.27
CA TYR A 289 29.43 -20.82 12.56
C TYR A 289 28.65 -21.46 13.72
N ASN A 290 27.56 -22.18 13.44
CA ASN A 290 26.66 -22.81 14.41
C ASN A 290 25.89 -21.80 15.31
N GLU A 291 25.88 -20.52 14.94
CA GLU A 291 25.17 -19.45 15.64
C GLU A 291 23.72 -19.35 15.16
N ILE A 292 22.77 -19.10 16.07
CA ILE A 292 21.37 -18.86 15.72
C ILE A 292 21.23 -17.45 15.13
N ILE A 293 20.89 -17.36 13.84
CA ILE A 293 20.76 -16.09 13.10
C ILE A 293 19.31 -15.64 12.92
N ALA A 294 18.36 -16.58 12.92
CA ALA A 294 16.93 -16.30 12.72
C ALA A 294 16.06 -17.40 13.34
N THR A 295 14.78 -17.08 13.52
CA THR A 295 13.72 -18.04 13.83
C THR A 295 12.52 -17.79 12.92
N GLY A 296 11.77 -18.87 12.65
CA GLY A 296 10.52 -18.84 11.89
C GLY A 296 9.67 -20.06 12.23
N SER A 297 8.65 -20.27 11.43
CA SER A 297 7.75 -21.43 11.50
C SER A 297 7.75 -22.22 10.20
N GLY A 298 7.18 -23.40 10.23
CA GLY A 298 6.84 -24.17 9.04
C GLY A 298 5.62 -25.04 9.29
N ILE A 299 4.98 -25.51 8.22
CA ILE A 299 3.85 -26.44 8.30
C ILE A 299 4.23 -27.80 7.75
N MET A 300 3.68 -28.87 8.32
CA MET A 300 3.84 -30.21 7.77
C MET A 300 2.92 -30.37 6.54
N ILE A 301 3.47 -30.73 5.38
CA ILE A 301 2.70 -30.87 4.13
C ILE A 301 2.60 -32.31 3.60
N GLY A 302 3.52 -33.19 3.99
CA GLY A 302 3.52 -34.60 3.60
C GLY A 302 3.96 -35.51 4.74
N GLN A 303 3.55 -36.78 4.70
CA GLN A 303 3.87 -37.74 5.76
C GLN A 303 5.37 -38.08 5.84
N ASP A 304 6.12 -37.95 4.74
CA ASP A 304 7.54 -38.32 4.63
C ASP A 304 8.53 -37.23 5.10
N GLY A 305 8.12 -36.40 6.06
CA GLY A 305 9.01 -35.43 6.69
C GLY A 305 9.08 -34.06 6.03
N TYR A 306 8.26 -33.79 5.01
CA TYR A 306 8.26 -32.52 4.26
C TYR A 306 7.59 -31.39 5.04
N ILE A 307 8.33 -30.30 5.22
CA ILE A 307 7.92 -29.07 5.91
C ILE A 307 8.02 -27.90 4.93
N LEU A 308 6.93 -27.16 4.79
CA LEU A 308 6.85 -25.92 4.00
C LEU A 308 7.08 -24.71 4.90
N THR A 309 7.87 -23.75 4.46
CA THR A 309 8.13 -22.46 5.14
C THR A 309 8.37 -21.36 4.09
N ASN A 310 8.67 -20.13 4.52
CA ASN A 310 9.07 -19.06 3.60
C ASN A 310 10.53 -19.20 3.14
N ASN A 311 10.83 -18.77 1.92
CA ASN A 311 12.20 -18.76 1.39
C ASN A 311 13.12 -17.86 2.23
N HIS A 312 12.65 -16.66 2.62
CA HIS A 312 13.44 -15.74 3.44
C HIS A 312 13.77 -16.29 4.83
N VAL A 313 12.95 -17.20 5.39
CA VAL A 313 13.23 -17.87 6.67
C VAL A 313 14.45 -18.79 6.53
N THR A 314 14.59 -19.48 5.39
CA THR A 314 15.76 -20.32 5.10
C THR A 314 17.01 -19.55 4.65
N GLY A 315 16.88 -18.25 4.35
CA GLY A 315 17.92 -17.42 3.76
C GLY A 315 19.16 -17.26 4.65
N GLY A 316 20.32 -17.70 4.16
CA GLY A 316 21.59 -17.65 4.90
C GLY A 316 21.77 -18.75 5.97
N GLY A 317 20.82 -19.68 6.06
CA GLY A 317 20.89 -20.83 6.96
C GLY A 317 21.70 -21.99 6.39
N ARG A 318 22.46 -22.67 7.26
CA ARG A 318 23.22 -23.90 6.99
C ARG A 318 22.61 -25.14 7.64
N GLU A 319 22.11 -25.01 8.87
CA GLU A 319 21.36 -26.04 9.60
C GLU A 319 20.02 -25.45 10.08
N PHE A 320 18.96 -26.25 9.97
CA PHE A 320 17.62 -25.96 10.45
C PHE A 320 17.28 -26.93 11.58
N ILE A 321 17.11 -26.40 12.80
CA ILE A 321 16.61 -27.18 13.94
C ILE A 321 15.08 -27.04 13.97
N ILE A 322 14.41 -28.18 13.98
CA ILE A 322 12.96 -28.31 13.97
C ILE A 322 12.52 -28.81 15.34
N ARG A 323 11.64 -28.03 15.99
CA ARG A 323 10.95 -28.44 17.21
C ARG A 323 9.45 -28.55 16.92
N ILE A 324 8.87 -29.67 17.34
CA ILE A 324 7.45 -30.01 17.18
C ILE A 324 6.79 -29.90 18.56
N GLU A 325 5.53 -29.47 18.60
CA GLU A 325 4.78 -29.39 19.85
C GLU A 325 4.36 -30.77 20.33
N ASN A 326 4.42 -30.99 21.65
CA ASN A 326 4.21 -32.29 22.32
C ASN A 326 5.18 -33.41 21.88
N ASP A 327 6.31 -33.07 21.26
CA ASP A 327 7.46 -33.95 21.04
C ASP A 327 8.68 -33.35 21.76
N GLU A 328 9.29 -34.12 22.67
CA GLU A 328 10.51 -33.70 23.38
C GLU A 328 11.76 -33.79 22.48
N THR A 329 11.65 -34.48 21.34
CA THR A 329 12.75 -34.69 20.40
C THR A 329 12.98 -33.44 19.55
N LEU A 330 14.24 -32.96 19.52
CA LEU A 330 14.70 -32.01 18.53
C LEU A 330 15.19 -32.74 17.28
N TYR A 331 14.73 -32.31 16.12
CA TYR A 331 15.20 -32.80 14.82
C TYR A 331 16.08 -31.72 14.19
N SER A 332 17.07 -32.10 13.39
CA SER A 332 17.78 -31.12 12.55
C SER A 332 17.94 -31.62 11.12
N THR A 333 18.12 -30.68 10.20
CA THR A 333 18.34 -30.96 8.78
C THR A 333 19.15 -29.84 8.13
N THR A 334 19.90 -30.20 7.09
CA THR A 334 20.57 -29.27 6.17
C THR A 334 19.92 -29.30 4.78
N GLN A 335 18.85 -30.09 4.61
CA GLN A 335 18.21 -30.34 3.32
C GLN A 335 17.13 -29.30 3.01
N ILE A 336 17.44 -28.38 2.09
CA ILE A 336 16.44 -27.63 1.34
C ILE A 336 16.14 -28.41 0.06
N ILE A 337 14.92 -28.92 -0.07
CA ILE A 337 14.48 -29.80 -1.15
C ILE A 337 14.03 -28.99 -2.37
N LYS A 338 13.40 -27.83 -2.15
CA LYS A 338 12.91 -26.92 -3.17
C LYS A 338 12.78 -25.52 -2.59
N TYR A 339 13.07 -24.48 -3.39
CA TYR A 339 12.80 -23.09 -3.01
C TYR A 339 12.35 -22.28 -4.22
N ASN A 340 11.64 -21.18 -3.97
CA ASN A 340 11.29 -20.18 -4.97
C ASN A 340 11.35 -18.79 -4.30
N GLN A 341 12.24 -17.93 -4.81
CA GLN A 341 12.47 -16.60 -4.27
C GLN A 341 11.33 -15.62 -4.59
N LEU A 342 10.64 -15.77 -5.72
CA LEU A 342 9.51 -14.93 -6.10
C LEU A 342 8.34 -15.20 -5.16
N LEU A 343 7.89 -16.46 -5.10
CA LEU A 343 6.80 -16.91 -4.23
C LEU A 343 7.11 -16.79 -2.72
N ASP A 344 8.36 -16.50 -2.35
CA ASP A 344 8.87 -16.57 -0.99
C ASP A 344 8.53 -17.90 -0.28
N LEU A 345 8.74 -19.06 -0.94
CA LEU A 345 8.47 -20.40 -0.39
C LEU A 345 9.70 -21.33 -0.45
N ALA A 346 9.85 -22.18 0.56
CA ALA A 346 10.86 -23.24 0.61
C ALA A 346 10.32 -24.53 1.28
N ILE A 347 10.77 -25.69 0.81
CA ILE A 347 10.51 -27.01 1.42
C ILE A 347 11.82 -27.52 2.00
N ILE A 348 11.79 -27.91 3.28
CA ILE A 348 12.84 -28.65 3.96
C ILE A 348 12.33 -30.04 4.37
N ARG A 349 13.22 -30.97 4.68
CA ARG A 349 12.84 -32.34 5.11
C ARG A 349 13.59 -32.81 6.34
N ILE A 350 12.89 -33.46 7.26
CA ILE A 350 13.45 -34.23 8.39
C ILE A 350 13.08 -35.71 8.27
N GLU A 351 13.88 -36.60 8.85
CA GLU A 351 13.59 -38.05 8.84
C GLU A 351 12.64 -38.45 9.98
N LYS A 352 11.39 -37.95 9.90
CA LYS A 352 10.29 -38.27 10.82
C LYS A 352 9.00 -38.44 10.03
N LYS A 353 8.14 -39.39 10.41
CA LYS A 353 6.76 -39.43 9.93
C LYS A 353 5.94 -38.29 10.55
N LEU A 354 5.27 -37.51 9.71
CA LEU A 354 4.55 -36.30 10.09
C LEU A 354 3.03 -36.43 9.89
N HIS A 355 2.28 -35.60 10.62
CA HIS A 355 0.85 -35.42 10.42
C HIS A 355 0.63 -34.12 9.64
N PRO A 356 0.39 -34.19 8.31
CA PRO A 356 0.32 -32.99 7.49
C PRO A 356 -1.01 -32.25 7.68
N LEU A 357 -0.95 -30.92 7.57
CA LEU A 357 -2.13 -30.09 7.43
C LEU A 357 -2.68 -30.21 6.00
N LYS A 358 -3.99 -30.34 5.86
CA LYS A 358 -4.64 -30.27 4.55
C LYS A 358 -4.55 -28.84 4.03
N ILE A 359 -3.93 -28.63 2.87
CA ILE A 359 -4.02 -27.37 2.13
C ILE A 359 -5.39 -27.28 1.45
N TYR A 360 -5.92 -26.06 1.40
CA TYR A 360 -7.21 -25.78 0.81
C TYR A 360 -7.23 -26.15 -0.69
N ASP A 361 -8.37 -26.66 -1.16
CA ASP A 361 -8.49 -27.26 -2.50
C ASP A 361 -9.29 -26.38 -3.49
N GLY A 362 -9.66 -25.15 -3.10
CA GLY A 362 -10.34 -24.19 -3.97
C GLY A 362 -11.79 -24.56 -4.33
N LYS A 363 -12.43 -25.49 -3.60
CA LYS A 363 -13.80 -25.96 -3.92
C LYS A 363 -14.90 -24.92 -3.74
N GLU A 364 -14.75 -24.06 -2.75
CA GLU A 364 -15.54 -22.84 -2.58
C GLU A 364 -14.57 -21.66 -2.67
N ASP A 365 -14.99 -20.53 -3.21
CA ASP A 365 -14.15 -19.34 -3.17
C ASP A 365 -13.92 -18.93 -1.72
N LEU A 366 -12.67 -18.68 -1.34
CA LEU A 366 -12.39 -18.06 -0.05
C LEU A 366 -12.91 -16.62 -0.09
N VAL A 367 -13.60 -16.19 0.97
CA VAL A 367 -14.25 -14.87 0.99
C VAL A 367 -13.71 -13.98 2.10
N ARG A 368 -13.74 -12.67 1.87
CA ARG A 368 -13.39 -11.69 2.91
C ARG A 368 -14.37 -11.75 4.06
N GLY A 369 -13.87 -11.52 5.28
CA GLY A 369 -14.66 -11.70 6.49
C GLY A 369 -14.82 -13.16 6.92
N GLN A 370 -14.44 -14.14 6.08
CA GLN A 370 -14.25 -15.51 6.53
C GLN A 370 -13.22 -15.51 7.65
N LYS A 371 -13.59 -16.09 8.80
CA LYS A 371 -12.70 -16.18 9.95
C LYS A 371 -11.50 -17.06 9.60
N VAL A 372 -10.36 -16.68 10.17
CA VAL A 372 -9.11 -17.43 10.05
C VAL A 372 -8.45 -17.56 11.40
N VAL A 373 -7.58 -18.55 11.51
CA VAL A 373 -6.66 -18.71 12.62
C VAL A 373 -5.24 -18.72 12.04
N ALA A 374 -4.40 -17.82 12.52
CA ALA A 374 -2.97 -17.87 12.24
C ALA A 374 -2.27 -18.61 13.38
N ILE A 375 -1.36 -19.52 13.03
CA ILE A 375 -0.59 -20.31 13.99
C ILE A 375 0.88 -20.32 13.56
N GLY A 376 1.74 -19.91 14.47
CA GLY A 376 3.20 -19.89 14.28
C GLY A 376 3.93 -19.69 15.61
N SER A 377 5.24 -19.46 15.56
CA SER A 377 6.13 -19.53 16.73
C SER A 377 6.84 -18.19 16.99
N PRO A 378 6.09 -17.09 17.26
CA PRO A 378 6.64 -15.75 17.35
C PRO A 378 7.68 -15.63 18.48
N TYR A 379 8.83 -15.01 18.19
CA TYR A 379 9.95 -14.80 19.11
C TYR A 379 10.43 -16.05 19.87
N GLY A 380 10.19 -17.25 19.32
CA GLY A 380 10.54 -18.52 19.99
C GLY A 380 9.54 -18.95 21.09
N PHE A 381 8.45 -18.20 21.30
CA PHE A 381 7.30 -18.72 22.05
C PHE A 381 6.60 -19.77 21.19
N PHE A 382 6.30 -20.91 21.81
CA PHE A 382 5.74 -22.04 21.09
C PHE A 382 4.31 -21.76 20.63
N ASN A 383 4.07 -22.06 19.34
CA ASN A 383 2.76 -22.25 18.74
C ASN A 383 1.66 -21.29 19.22
N SER A 384 1.95 -19.99 19.12
CA SER A 384 0.96 -18.95 19.39
C SER A 384 -0.13 -18.98 18.33
N VAL A 385 -1.36 -19.15 18.82
CA VAL A 385 -2.60 -19.13 18.04
C VAL A 385 -3.20 -17.73 18.13
N SER A 386 -3.54 -17.14 16.99
CA SER A 386 -4.26 -15.87 16.93
C SER A 386 -5.43 -15.94 15.94
N ASP A 387 -6.56 -15.35 16.30
CA ASP A 387 -7.75 -15.31 15.45
C ASP A 387 -7.85 -14.01 14.66
N GLY A 388 -8.58 -14.06 13.55
CA GLY A 388 -8.91 -12.90 12.75
C GLY A 388 -9.81 -13.27 11.58
N ILE A 389 -9.72 -12.49 10.51
CA ILE A 389 -10.44 -12.76 9.26
C ILE A 389 -9.49 -12.67 8.06
N ILE A 390 -9.89 -13.27 6.94
CA ILE A 390 -9.42 -12.83 5.62
C ILE A 390 -9.87 -11.37 5.44
N SER A 391 -8.89 -10.48 5.43
CA SER A 391 -9.09 -9.04 5.20
C SER A 391 -8.98 -8.66 3.72
N GLY A 392 -8.53 -9.60 2.88
CA GLY A 392 -8.50 -9.50 1.43
C GLY A 392 -7.58 -10.56 0.82
N PHE A 393 -7.63 -10.67 -0.50
CA PHE A 393 -6.59 -11.31 -1.31
C PHE A 393 -5.76 -10.17 -1.92
N ARG A 394 -4.47 -10.37 -2.19
CA ARG A 394 -3.57 -9.39 -2.83
C ARG A 394 -2.73 -10.13 -3.85
N ILE A 395 -2.28 -9.43 -4.88
CA ILE A 395 -1.13 -9.88 -5.67
C ILE A 395 0.01 -8.91 -5.37
N ILE A 396 1.14 -9.41 -4.88
CA ILE A 396 2.31 -8.60 -4.52
C ILE A 396 3.53 -9.21 -5.20
N ASP A 397 4.23 -8.39 -6.00
CA ASP A 397 5.38 -8.80 -6.80
C ASP A 397 5.11 -10.13 -7.57
N ASP A 398 3.95 -10.17 -8.25
CA ASP A 398 3.41 -11.31 -9.03
C ASP A 398 3.09 -12.60 -8.22
N VAL A 399 2.89 -12.50 -6.90
CA VAL A 399 2.48 -13.62 -6.03
C VAL A 399 1.10 -13.40 -5.44
N ASP A 400 0.22 -14.40 -5.59
CA ASP A 400 -1.08 -14.46 -4.92
C ASP A 400 -0.90 -14.62 -3.40
N MET A 401 -1.46 -13.69 -2.64
CA MET A 401 -1.33 -13.56 -1.19
C MET A 401 -2.71 -13.42 -0.52
N ILE A 402 -2.92 -14.09 0.61
CA ILE A 402 -4.04 -13.82 1.52
C ILE A 402 -3.61 -12.77 2.55
N GLN A 403 -4.29 -11.63 2.56
CA GLN A 403 -4.14 -10.63 3.61
C GLN A 403 -5.10 -10.94 4.76
N PHE A 404 -4.61 -11.01 5.99
CA PHE A 404 -5.40 -11.38 7.17
C PHE A 404 -5.14 -10.46 8.36
N THR A 405 -6.10 -10.39 9.29
CA THR A 405 -6.00 -9.50 10.47
C THR A 405 -5.39 -10.15 11.70
N ALA A 406 -5.34 -11.49 11.76
CA ALA A 406 -4.89 -12.22 12.94
C ALA A 406 -3.46 -11.80 13.31
N PRO A 407 -3.20 -11.30 14.54
CA PRO A 407 -1.88 -10.78 14.90
C PRO A 407 -0.79 -11.83 14.75
N ILE A 408 0.24 -11.51 13.95
CA ILE A 408 1.50 -12.25 13.89
C ILE A 408 2.66 -11.35 14.32
N SER A 409 3.84 -11.94 14.52
CA SER A 409 5.05 -11.23 14.91
C SER A 409 6.29 -11.85 14.25
N ALA A 410 7.47 -11.27 14.45
CA ALA A 410 8.72 -11.90 14.01
C ALA A 410 8.82 -13.32 14.62
N GLY A 411 9.18 -14.30 13.79
CA GLY A 411 9.13 -15.74 14.14
C GLY A 411 7.85 -16.45 13.71
N SER A 412 6.74 -15.75 13.39
CA SER A 412 5.55 -16.37 12.80
C SER A 412 5.68 -16.66 11.29
N SER A 413 6.67 -16.07 10.61
CA SER A 413 6.87 -16.26 9.16
C SER A 413 7.13 -17.73 8.83
N GLY A 414 6.43 -18.26 7.82
CA GLY A 414 6.36 -19.68 7.50
C GLY A 414 5.25 -20.45 8.23
N GLY A 415 4.52 -19.81 9.15
CA GLY A 415 3.37 -20.38 9.87
C GLY A 415 2.11 -20.55 9.02
N ALA A 416 1.11 -21.24 9.57
CA ALA A 416 -0.15 -21.49 8.88
C ALA A 416 -1.14 -20.34 9.05
N VAL A 417 -1.89 -20.03 7.99
CA VAL A 417 -3.20 -19.37 8.07
C VAL A 417 -4.25 -20.40 7.69
N LEU A 418 -5.13 -20.73 8.63
CA LEU A 418 -6.19 -21.73 8.50
C LEU A 418 -7.54 -21.06 8.28
N ASN A 419 -8.41 -21.65 7.45
CA ASN A 419 -9.84 -21.37 7.52
C ASN A 419 -10.47 -22.07 8.75
N MET A 420 -11.73 -21.76 9.06
CA MET A 420 -12.44 -22.40 10.18
C MET A 420 -12.70 -23.90 10.01
N TYR A 421 -12.36 -24.51 8.88
CA TYR A 421 -12.41 -25.96 8.70
C TYR A 421 -11.08 -26.66 9.04
N GLY A 422 -10.04 -25.88 9.34
CA GLY A 422 -8.68 -26.36 9.60
C GLY A 422 -7.90 -26.66 8.33
N GLU A 423 -8.28 -26.07 7.21
CA GLU A 423 -7.56 -26.19 5.94
C GLU A 423 -6.62 -24.98 5.78
N VAL A 424 -5.36 -25.23 5.42
CA VAL A 424 -4.36 -24.17 5.19
C VAL A 424 -4.75 -23.41 3.94
N ILE A 425 -5.11 -22.15 4.13
CA ILE A 425 -5.40 -21.21 3.06
C ILE A 425 -4.16 -20.37 2.70
N GLY A 426 -3.17 -20.28 3.58
CA GLY A 426 -1.89 -19.63 3.24
C GLY A 426 -0.75 -19.85 4.23
N ILE A 427 0.47 -19.47 3.82
CA ILE A 427 1.69 -19.45 4.64
C ILE A 427 2.01 -18.01 5.02
N SER A 428 1.84 -17.64 6.30
CA SER A 428 2.08 -16.27 6.76
C SER A 428 3.53 -15.84 6.54
N THR A 429 3.76 -14.70 5.89
CA THR A 429 5.09 -14.09 5.67
C THR A 429 5.23 -12.81 6.50
N ALA A 430 6.45 -12.24 6.55
CA ALA A 430 6.74 -11.05 7.35
C ALA A 430 5.94 -9.83 6.84
N GLY A 431 5.03 -9.32 7.67
CA GLY A 431 4.07 -8.27 7.30
C GLY A 431 4.65 -6.87 7.07
N ILE A 432 3.77 -5.96 6.67
CA ILE A 432 4.10 -4.56 6.33
C ILE A 432 4.49 -3.80 7.61
N ARG A 433 5.75 -3.38 7.71
CA ARG A 433 6.23 -2.59 8.86
C ARG A 433 5.42 -1.29 9.00
N ASN A 434 5.02 -0.99 10.24
CA ASN A 434 4.20 0.16 10.66
C ASN A 434 2.70 0.12 10.30
N ALA A 435 2.14 -1.02 9.90
CA ALA A 435 0.69 -1.26 9.92
C ALA A 435 0.31 -2.23 11.05
N GLN A 436 -0.64 -1.88 11.91
CA GLN A 436 -1.20 -2.81 12.90
C GLN A 436 -2.25 -3.70 12.24
N ASN A 437 -2.17 -5.01 12.48
CA ASN A 437 -3.15 -6.02 12.06
C ASN A 437 -3.41 -6.05 10.53
N ILE A 438 -2.37 -5.79 9.72
CA ILE A 438 -2.36 -6.07 8.27
C ILE A 438 -1.20 -7.02 8.00
N ASN A 439 -1.54 -8.31 7.95
CA ASN A 439 -0.58 -9.41 7.79
C ASN A 439 -0.83 -10.10 6.44
N LEU A 440 0.20 -10.72 5.88
CA LEU A 440 0.17 -11.34 4.56
C LEU A 440 0.59 -12.80 4.64
N ALA A 441 0.01 -13.64 3.80
CA ALA A 441 0.34 -15.04 3.66
C ALA A 441 0.37 -15.43 2.19
N VAL A 442 1.35 -16.23 1.76
CA VAL A 442 1.36 -16.81 0.40
C VAL A 442 0.13 -17.71 0.26
N SER A 443 -0.64 -17.55 -0.81
CA SER A 443 -1.94 -18.20 -1.00
C SER A 443 -1.89 -19.71 -1.25
N TYR A 444 -3.01 -20.41 -1.01
CA TYR A 444 -3.13 -21.84 -1.26
C TYR A 444 -2.98 -22.21 -2.74
N GLU A 445 -3.28 -21.33 -3.69
CA GLU A 445 -3.05 -21.52 -5.12
C GLU A 445 -1.55 -21.60 -5.45
N SER A 446 -0.80 -20.62 -4.94
CA SER A 446 0.67 -20.58 -5.06
C SER A 446 1.32 -21.75 -4.32
N ILE A 447 0.83 -22.08 -3.11
CA ILE A 447 1.28 -23.25 -2.34
C ILE A 447 1.02 -24.54 -3.11
N ASN A 448 -0.21 -24.82 -3.53
CA ASN A 448 -0.59 -26.05 -4.25
C ASN A 448 0.25 -26.27 -5.51
N THR A 449 0.53 -25.18 -6.24
CA THR A 449 1.42 -25.22 -7.42
C THR A 449 2.87 -25.52 -7.03
N PHE A 450 3.36 -24.93 -5.94
CA PHE A 450 4.72 -25.10 -5.45
C PHE A 450 4.99 -26.48 -4.82
N VAL A 451 4.04 -27.02 -4.04
CA VAL A 451 4.16 -28.30 -3.31
C VAL A 451 3.80 -29.53 -4.16
N LYS A 452 3.34 -29.34 -5.39
CA LYS A 452 2.99 -30.44 -6.30
C LYS A 452 4.15 -31.44 -6.44
N GLY A 453 3.92 -32.68 -6.03
CA GLY A 453 4.92 -33.75 -5.96
C GLY A 453 5.47 -34.06 -4.56
N PHE A 454 5.03 -33.34 -3.51
CA PHE A 454 5.42 -33.57 -2.11
C PHE A 454 4.24 -33.90 -1.18
N ILE A 455 3.02 -33.95 -1.74
CA ILE A 455 1.72 -34.20 -1.07
C ILE A 455 1.00 -35.30 -1.82
#